data_AF-A0A1X0NPU9-F1
#
_entry.id   AF-A0A1X0NPU9-F1
#
_cell.length_a   1.000
_cell.length_b   1.000
_cell.length_c   1.000
_cell.angle_alpha   90.00
_cell.angle_beta   90.00
_cell.angle_gamma   90.00
#
_symmetry.space_group_name_H-M   'P 1'
#
loop_
_entity.id
_entity.type
_entity.pdbx_description
1 polymer ?
#
loop_
_entity_poly.entity_id
_entity_poly.type
_entity_poly.pdbx_seq_one_letter_code
_entity_poly.pdbx_strand_id
1 'polypeptide(L)'
;MPTRLAPRPSRSRRSGNLAGMGAVSTTSSLPDVTHRGGTPLPADVVASTFANADLRVSRAAVAEYSERCDALSRANAELRAALERQERDSIQVVERLEGDLRAARAEAAGQRAEVQRLLAEASTSAAALREEYERAIAERDEQLAALGAVARRLQTAASASGHGRAAAAAAERERLRAALDEAVAAHDAELAALRFQTVDRKVRLIALESAMREEFRQHVEEAAGKLLEQRSAALIQDHAALMEERERLTYDIEELVRLTTAQHEEGAGVRRRGELQEHACTEALRRIVHGNQRAREAAVKTQQLESRVKELLHENRTIRNDLARQYEKQIETLEKTLAETRASLQTHRTELQRMRQIASTVVAQRSDLERFFYVALKDVRRMRAGTSHHARSTPVPGRPLPQHRQPQQQHKQITSTSSLSPSPPAVPQKPSSIHNVEMRNVNSSGFRPQQQQQHQQQEKEEQQQSSKSHTVASTGQGLGGAATFLTESRTSLLTSSTVPTPVTGPAVVVAPTAQSLEPHRRRVGSGLKLSKEVAINAGTTTGGCFNKTINNNSNNVLNVDLGESGDGAYLDDLSWEDKEKIIKALLFFINQTCYQRLPGNQVVASDVE
;
A
#
# COMPACT_ATOMS: atom_id res chain seq x y z
N MET A 1 44.68 52.95 -8.44
CA MET A 1 44.99 52.14 -9.64
C MET A 1 44.00 50.98 -9.73
N PRO A 2 43.07 50.96 -10.70
CA PRO A 2 42.09 49.89 -10.84
C PRO A 2 42.57 48.81 -11.82
N THR A 3 42.90 47.61 -11.32
CA THR A 3 43.29 46.48 -12.17
C THR A 3 42.06 45.89 -12.84
N ARG A 4 41.87 46.16 -14.14
CA ARG A 4 40.88 45.47 -14.97
C ARG A 4 41.17 43.96 -14.97
N LEU A 5 40.19 43.15 -14.58
CA LEU A 5 40.12 41.74 -14.98
C LEU A 5 39.01 41.58 -16.03
N ALA A 6 39.33 40.89 -17.11
CA ALA A 6 38.48 40.76 -18.30
C ALA A 6 37.41 39.68 -18.12
N PRO A 7 36.25 39.78 -18.81
CA PRO A 7 35.23 38.74 -18.79
C PRO A 7 35.76 37.44 -19.43
N ARG A 8 35.41 36.29 -18.85
CA ARG A 8 35.64 34.98 -19.48
C ARG A 8 34.61 34.72 -20.60
N PRO A 9 34.99 33.97 -21.66
CA PRO A 9 34.19 33.87 -22.87
C PRO A 9 32.94 32.98 -22.71
N SER A 10 31.91 33.31 -23.48
CA SER A 10 30.66 32.56 -23.61
C SER A 10 30.89 31.17 -24.21
N ARG A 11 30.52 30.11 -23.47
CA ARG A 11 30.69 28.73 -23.92
C ARG A 11 29.52 28.30 -24.83
N SER A 12 29.59 28.71 -26.08
CA SER A 12 28.66 28.29 -27.14
C SER A 12 28.76 26.79 -27.46
N ARG A 13 27.64 26.22 -27.92
CA ARG A 13 27.41 24.79 -28.26
C ARG A 13 27.45 23.87 -27.02
N ARG A 14 26.46 23.00 -26.82
CA ARG A 14 25.86 22.12 -27.84
C ARG A 14 24.36 21.88 -27.60
N SER A 15 23.50 22.53 -28.38
CA SER A 15 22.09 22.09 -28.50
C SER A 15 22.07 20.70 -29.13
N GLY A 16 21.51 19.73 -28.40
CA GLY A 16 21.30 18.36 -28.87
C GLY A 16 19.89 18.18 -29.41
N ASN A 17 19.60 18.71 -30.59
CA ASN A 17 18.32 18.45 -31.27
C ASN A 17 18.21 16.95 -31.64
N LEU A 18 17.56 16.17 -30.76
CA LEU A 18 17.06 14.82 -31.06
C LEU A 18 15.56 14.86 -31.39
N ALA A 19 15.21 15.67 -32.39
CA ALA A 19 14.02 15.43 -33.19
C ALA A 19 14.38 14.34 -34.22
N GLY A 20 13.58 13.28 -34.35
CA GLY A 20 13.83 12.26 -35.39
C GLY A 20 13.55 10.79 -35.09
N MET A 21 12.75 10.46 -34.07
CA MET A 21 12.03 9.18 -34.04
C MET A 21 10.56 9.50 -33.77
N GLY A 22 9.64 9.49 -34.73
CA GLY A 22 9.68 8.79 -36.02
C GLY A 22 8.57 7.75 -36.00
N ALA A 23 7.32 8.22 -35.94
CA ALA A 23 6.14 7.37 -35.87
C ALA A 23 5.92 6.66 -37.21
N VAL A 24 6.59 5.52 -37.40
CA VAL A 24 6.38 4.66 -38.57
C VAL A 24 5.08 3.87 -38.38
N SER A 25 3.96 4.55 -38.60
CA SER A 25 2.64 3.95 -38.78
C SER A 25 2.66 3.06 -40.02
N THR A 26 3.18 1.85 -39.86
CA THR A 26 3.37 0.89 -40.95
C THR A 26 2.03 0.25 -41.28
N THR A 27 1.18 0.99 -42.00
CA THR A 27 -0.07 0.47 -42.59
C THR A 27 0.27 -0.46 -43.76
N SER A 28 0.88 -1.61 -43.46
CA SER A 28 1.15 -2.66 -44.44
C SER A 28 -0.17 -3.24 -44.94
N SER A 29 -0.60 -2.77 -46.11
CA SER A 29 -1.76 -3.26 -46.84
C SER A 29 -1.70 -4.78 -47.01
N LEU A 30 -2.82 -5.46 -46.80
CA LEU A 30 -2.93 -6.91 -46.99
C LEU A 30 -2.62 -7.28 -48.45
N PRO A 31 -1.83 -8.33 -48.70
CA PRO A 31 -2.02 -9.15 -49.89
C PRO A 31 -3.29 -10.01 -49.68
N ASP A 32 -4.34 -9.76 -50.45
CA ASP A 32 -5.55 -10.57 -50.45
C ASP A 32 -5.29 -11.92 -51.17
N VAL A 33 -5.01 -12.98 -50.39
CA VAL A 33 -4.73 -14.32 -50.92
C VAL A 33 -6.00 -15.16 -50.93
N THR A 34 -6.83 -14.96 -51.96
CA THR A 34 -8.05 -15.73 -52.21
C THR A 34 -7.75 -17.14 -52.73
N HIS A 35 -7.37 -18.04 -51.82
CA HIS A 35 -7.25 -19.48 -52.07
C HIS A 35 -7.89 -20.29 -50.93
N ARG A 36 -8.48 -21.46 -51.16
CA ARG A 36 -9.14 -22.06 -52.33
C ARG A 36 -9.86 -23.29 -51.74
N GLY A 37 -11.15 -23.50 -52.02
CA GLY A 37 -11.93 -24.51 -51.29
C GLY A 37 -11.35 -25.93 -51.35
N GLY A 38 -10.82 -26.41 -50.22
CA GLY A 38 -10.43 -27.79 -49.97
C GLY A 38 -10.82 -28.16 -48.54
N THR A 39 -11.44 -29.33 -48.35
CA THR A 39 -11.86 -29.79 -47.02
C THR A 39 -10.63 -30.11 -46.17
N PRO A 40 -10.42 -29.44 -45.03
CA PRO A 40 -9.19 -29.62 -44.24
C PRO A 40 -9.11 -31.02 -43.64
N LEU A 41 -7.91 -31.61 -43.69
CA LEU A 41 -7.63 -32.83 -42.95
C LEU A 41 -7.61 -32.51 -41.44
N PRO A 42 -8.00 -33.44 -40.56
CA PRO A 42 -8.10 -33.15 -39.13
C PRO A 42 -6.77 -32.74 -38.48
N ALA A 43 -5.63 -33.09 -39.08
CA ALA A 43 -4.31 -32.62 -38.65
C ALA A 43 -4.11 -31.10 -38.84
N ASP A 44 -4.56 -30.55 -39.97
CA ASP A 44 -4.41 -29.11 -40.27
C ASP A 44 -5.29 -28.26 -39.32
N VAL A 45 -6.46 -28.78 -38.95
CA VAL A 45 -7.33 -28.13 -37.95
C VAL A 45 -6.60 -28.02 -36.60
N VAL A 46 -5.95 -29.10 -36.15
CA VAL A 46 -5.18 -29.12 -34.89
C VAL A 46 -3.94 -28.22 -34.98
N ALA A 47 -3.21 -28.23 -36.10
CA ALA A 47 -2.09 -27.31 -36.31
C ALA A 47 -2.56 -25.84 -36.26
N SER A 48 -3.72 -25.54 -36.87
CA SER A 48 -4.31 -24.20 -36.87
C SER A 48 -4.77 -23.74 -35.48
N THR A 49 -5.26 -24.64 -34.61
CA THR A 49 -5.67 -24.26 -33.24
C THR A 49 -4.49 -23.99 -32.34
N PHE A 50 -3.38 -24.74 -32.46
CA PHE A 50 -2.13 -24.42 -31.76
C PHE A 50 -1.54 -23.10 -32.26
N ALA A 51 -1.42 -22.90 -33.58
CA ALA A 51 -0.92 -21.63 -34.13
C ALA A 51 -1.78 -20.42 -33.70
N ASN A 52 -3.11 -20.57 -33.60
CA ASN A 52 -3.99 -19.51 -33.07
C ASN A 52 -3.88 -19.31 -31.54
N ALA A 53 -3.50 -20.34 -30.78
CA ALA A 53 -3.19 -20.20 -29.35
C ALA A 53 -1.87 -19.42 -29.16
N ASP A 54 -0.82 -19.78 -29.89
CA ASP A 54 0.49 -19.11 -29.84
C ASP A 54 0.39 -17.66 -30.35
N LEU A 55 -0.41 -17.40 -31.40
CA LEU A 55 -0.74 -16.05 -31.86
C LEU A 55 -1.54 -15.23 -30.83
N ARG A 56 -2.32 -15.87 -29.96
CA ARG A 56 -3.00 -15.20 -28.84
C ARG A 56 -2.04 -14.89 -27.69
N VAL A 57 -1.18 -15.83 -27.32
CA VAL A 57 -0.16 -15.62 -26.28
C VAL A 57 0.84 -14.53 -26.69
N SER A 58 1.34 -14.57 -27.94
CA SER A 58 2.24 -13.54 -28.45
C SER A 58 1.58 -12.16 -28.58
N ARG A 59 0.31 -12.07 -29.02
CA ARG A 59 -0.45 -10.80 -28.98
C ARG A 59 -0.65 -10.27 -27.56
N ALA A 60 -0.95 -11.14 -26.60
CA ALA A 60 -1.09 -10.75 -25.19
C ALA A 60 0.23 -10.23 -24.62
N ALA A 61 1.34 -10.94 -24.86
CA ALA A 61 2.67 -10.50 -24.45
C ALA A 61 3.09 -9.17 -25.12
N VAL A 62 2.83 -9.00 -26.42
CA VAL A 62 3.11 -7.73 -27.12
C VAL A 62 2.25 -6.58 -26.59
N ALA A 63 0.98 -6.84 -26.23
CA ALA A 63 0.14 -5.84 -25.56
C ALA A 63 0.72 -5.46 -24.19
N GLU A 64 1.05 -6.42 -23.33
CA GLU A 64 1.69 -6.19 -22.02
C GLU A 64 3.00 -5.41 -22.15
N TYR A 65 3.86 -5.76 -23.12
CA TYR A 65 5.08 -5.01 -23.41
C TYR A 65 4.79 -3.58 -23.89
N SER A 66 3.74 -3.35 -24.69
CA SER A 66 3.36 -2.00 -25.13
C SER A 66 2.83 -1.15 -23.97
N GLU A 67 1.93 -1.68 -23.14
CA GLU A 67 1.43 -1.01 -21.94
C GLU A 67 2.56 -0.67 -20.96
N ARG A 68 3.54 -1.57 -20.82
CA ARG A 68 4.74 -1.35 -20.01
C ARG A 68 5.68 -0.30 -20.62
N CYS A 69 5.82 -0.24 -21.94
CA CYS A 69 6.55 0.84 -22.62
C CYS A 69 5.86 2.20 -22.45
N ASP A 70 4.53 2.25 -22.49
CA ASP A 70 3.75 3.48 -22.28
C ASP A 70 3.75 3.92 -20.81
N ALA A 71 3.76 2.98 -19.87
CA ALA A 71 3.95 3.26 -18.44
C ALA A 71 5.36 3.83 -18.16
N LEU A 72 6.41 3.20 -18.71
CA LEU A 72 7.78 3.70 -18.59
C LEU A 72 7.96 5.05 -19.29
N SER A 73 7.29 5.28 -20.41
CA SER A 73 7.34 6.57 -21.14
C SER A 73 6.68 7.70 -20.35
N ARG A 74 5.53 7.43 -19.69
CA ARG A 74 4.88 8.37 -18.77
C ARG A 74 5.76 8.68 -17.56
N ALA A 75 6.25 7.66 -16.86
CA ALA A 75 7.16 7.85 -15.72
C ALA A 75 8.44 8.63 -16.09
N ASN A 76 8.99 8.42 -17.30
CA ASN A 76 10.15 9.17 -17.78
C ASN A 76 9.80 10.63 -18.17
N ALA A 77 8.59 10.89 -18.65
CA ALA A 77 8.10 12.26 -18.85
C ALA A 77 7.86 12.99 -17.51
N GLU A 78 7.29 12.30 -16.52
CA GLU A 78 7.09 12.81 -15.15
C GLU A 78 8.42 13.12 -14.45
N LEU A 79 9.41 12.23 -14.54
CA LEU A 79 10.75 12.45 -14.01
C LEU A 79 11.46 13.64 -14.67
N ARG A 80 11.31 13.82 -16.00
CA ARG A 80 11.83 15.03 -16.67
C ARG A 80 11.12 16.29 -16.20
N ALA A 81 9.79 16.27 -16.11
CA ALA A 81 9.02 17.43 -15.62
C ALA A 81 9.34 17.78 -14.16
N ALA A 82 9.66 16.79 -13.32
CA ALA A 82 10.15 17.01 -11.96
C ALA A 82 11.56 17.62 -11.94
N LEU A 83 12.49 17.09 -12.75
CA LEU A 83 13.85 17.60 -12.87
C LEU A 83 13.86 19.05 -13.39
N GLU A 84 13.08 19.38 -14.42
CA GLU A 84 12.97 20.76 -14.90
C GLU A 84 12.34 21.73 -13.87
N ARG A 85 11.52 21.24 -12.92
CA ARG A 85 11.04 22.07 -11.80
C ARG A 85 12.19 22.34 -10.84
N GLN A 86 12.88 21.29 -10.41
CA GLN A 86 14.05 21.39 -9.53
C GLN A 86 15.14 22.31 -10.12
N GLU A 87 15.38 22.27 -11.44
CA GLU A 87 16.29 23.20 -12.12
C GLU A 87 15.80 24.66 -12.05
N ARG A 88 14.51 24.92 -12.31
CA ARG A 88 13.92 26.28 -12.19
C ARG A 88 13.97 26.81 -10.76
N ASP A 89 13.71 25.95 -9.78
CA ASP A 89 13.72 26.32 -8.36
C ASP A 89 15.16 26.58 -7.88
N SER A 90 16.12 25.75 -8.33
CA SER A 90 17.55 25.98 -8.08
C SER A 90 18.07 27.27 -8.72
N ILE A 91 17.61 27.62 -9.93
CA ILE A 91 17.94 28.89 -10.57
C ILE A 91 17.39 30.07 -9.75
N GLN A 92 16.14 30.03 -9.32
CA GLN A 92 15.54 31.09 -8.48
C GLN A 92 16.28 31.29 -7.16
N VAL A 93 16.73 30.20 -6.51
CA VAL A 93 17.54 30.27 -5.29
C VAL A 93 18.89 30.94 -5.57
N VAL A 94 19.56 30.60 -6.67
CA VAL A 94 20.83 31.24 -7.07
C VAL A 94 20.63 32.72 -7.41
N GLU A 95 19.61 33.07 -8.19
CA GLU A 95 19.29 34.47 -8.56
C GLU A 95 18.99 35.33 -7.32
N ARG A 96 18.28 34.76 -6.33
CA ARG A 96 18.03 35.41 -5.04
C ARG A 96 19.32 35.61 -4.26
N LEU A 97 20.13 34.56 -4.08
CA LEU A 97 21.40 34.64 -3.36
C LEU A 97 22.38 35.61 -4.02
N GLU A 98 22.41 35.69 -5.35
CA GLU A 98 23.15 36.73 -6.07
C GLU A 98 22.58 38.13 -5.85
N GLY A 99 21.27 38.27 -5.68
CA GLY A 99 20.59 39.50 -5.30
C GLY A 99 21.02 39.99 -3.92
N ASP A 100 20.88 39.14 -2.92
CA ASP A 100 21.21 39.41 -1.52
C ASP A 100 22.73 39.74 -1.39
N LEU A 101 23.59 38.98 -2.07
CA LEU A 101 25.04 39.23 -2.14
C LEU A 101 25.40 40.52 -2.92
N ARG A 102 24.59 40.95 -3.89
CA ARG A 102 24.74 42.27 -4.54
C ARG A 102 24.33 43.41 -3.61
N ALA A 103 23.25 43.25 -2.85
CA ALA A 103 22.81 44.24 -1.86
C ALA A 103 23.85 44.44 -0.75
N ALA A 104 24.29 43.36 -0.09
CA ALA A 104 25.31 43.41 0.96
C ALA A 104 26.63 44.02 0.49
N ARG A 105 27.02 43.81 -0.79
CA ARG A 105 28.20 44.46 -1.39
C ARG A 105 28.01 45.97 -1.61
N ALA A 106 26.80 46.41 -1.95
CA ALA A 106 26.48 47.84 -2.09
C ALA A 106 26.46 48.54 -0.72
N GLU A 107 25.85 47.91 0.29
CA GLU A 107 25.85 48.40 1.68
C GLU A 107 27.28 48.51 2.24
N ALA A 108 28.10 47.48 2.09
CA ALA A 108 29.51 47.51 2.51
C ALA A 108 30.34 48.56 1.74
N ALA A 109 29.97 48.90 0.51
CA ALA A 109 30.59 50.00 -0.23
C ALA A 109 30.16 51.37 0.32
N GLY A 110 28.87 51.54 0.64
CA GLY A 110 28.34 52.76 1.27
C GLY A 110 28.94 53.01 2.65
N GLN A 111 29.00 51.99 3.51
CA GLN A 111 29.66 52.05 4.82
C GLN A 111 31.14 52.46 4.71
N ARG A 112 31.88 51.91 3.74
CA ARG A 112 33.28 52.30 3.49
C ARG A 112 33.42 53.75 3.03
N ALA A 113 32.52 54.23 2.18
CA ALA A 113 32.51 55.63 1.75
C ALA A 113 32.22 56.58 2.93
N GLU A 114 31.27 56.23 3.80
CA GLU A 114 30.94 57.03 4.99
C GLU A 114 32.08 57.04 6.03
N VAL A 115 32.73 55.90 6.27
CA VAL A 115 33.95 55.85 7.12
C VAL A 115 35.07 56.71 6.52
N GLN A 116 35.27 56.70 5.20
CA GLN A 116 36.24 57.60 4.55
C GLN A 116 35.86 59.08 4.68
N ARG A 117 34.56 59.41 4.58
CA ARG A 117 34.04 60.77 4.77
C ARG A 117 34.31 61.27 6.19
N LEU A 118 33.99 60.46 7.21
CA LEU A 118 34.20 60.77 8.62
C LEU A 118 35.69 60.90 8.97
N LEU A 119 36.56 60.05 8.41
CA LEU A 119 38.01 60.16 8.60
C LEU A 119 38.59 61.42 7.96
N ALA A 120 38.11 61.82 6.78
CA ALA A 120 38.49 63.08 6.15
C ALA A 120 38.06 64.29 7.01
N GLU A 121 36.80 64.32 7.45
CA GLU A 121 36.23 65.37 8.31
C GLU A 121 37.00 65.50 9.64
N ALA A 122 37.27 64.38 10.30
CA ALA A 122 38.09 64.33 11.52
C ALA A 122 39.54 64.79 11.28
N SER A 123 40.13 64.48 10.11
CA SER A 123 41.47 64.99 9.77
C SER A 123 41.49 66.51 9.58
N THR A 124 40.44 67.09 8.99
CA THR A 124 40.35 68.53 8.76
C THR A 124 40.10 69.33 10.04
N SER A 125 39.24 68.85 10.95
CA SER A 125 39.03 69.49 12.25
C SER A 125 40.25 69.36 13.15
N ALA A 126 40.95 68.21 13.14
CA ALA A 126 42.23 68.05 13.84
C ALA A 126 43.36 68.92 13.27
N ALA A 127 43.33 69.30 11.99
CA ALA A 127 44.26 70.27 11.41
C ALA A 127 43.94 71.70 11.87
N ALA A 128 42.70 72.14 11.73
CA ALA A 128 42.26 73.47 12.16
C ALA A 128 42.54 73.73 13.65
N LEU A 129 42.26 72.75 14.51
CA LEU A 129 42.51 72.84 15.95
C LEU A 129 44.02 72.96 16.29
N ARG A 130 44.91 72.35 15.50
CA ARG A 130 46.37 72.51 15.68
C ARG A 130 46.80 73.92 15.35
N GLU A 131 46.36 74.47 14.22
CA GLU A 131 46.66 75.86 13.87
C GLU A 131 46.13 76.86 14.91
N GLU A 132 44.95 76.60 15.50
CA GLU A 132 44.41 77.40 16.59
C GLU A 132 45.31 77.39 17.83
N TYR A 133 45.80 76.21 18.25
CA TYR A 133 46.77 76.10 19.34
C TYR A 133 48.12 76.74 19.01
N GLU A 134 48.64 76.57 17.79
CA GLU A 134 49.90 77.20 17.35
C GLU A 134 49.80 78.73 17.35
N ARG A 135 48.69 79.29 16.84
CA ARG A 135 48.39 80.73 16.93
C ARG A 135 48.27 81.20 18.38
N ALA A 136 47.55 80.48 19.22
CA ALA A 136 47.37 80.82 20.64
C ALA A 136 48.68 80.77 21.44
N ILE A 137 49.61 79.86 21.12
CA ILE A 137 50.95 79.81 21.73
C ILE A 137 51.76 81.04 21.34
N ALA A 138 51.81 81.38 20.05
CA ALA A 138 52.55 82.55 19.56
C ALA A 138 52.10 83.87 20.22
N GLU A 139 50.78 84.07 20.41
CA GLU A 139 50.27 85.22 21.16
C GLU A 139 50.73 85.26 22.64
N ARG A 140 50.81 84.09 23.31
CA ARG A 140 51.26 84.05 24.71
C ARG A 140 52.75 84.36 24.80
N ASP A 141 53.57 83.86 23.87
CA ASP A 141 55.00 84.15 23.83
C ASP A 141 55.30 85.64 23.59
N GLU A 142 54.54 86.31 22.70
CA GLU A 142 54.65 87.76 22.53
C GLU A 142 54.27 88.53 23.81
N GLN A 143 53.18 88.12 24.48
CA GLN A 143 52.75 88.74 25.74
C GLN A 143 53.77 88.53 26.87
N LEU A 144 54.38 87.34 26.96
CA LEU A 144 55.45 87.06 27.92
C LEU A 144 56.71 87.90 27.64
N ALA A 145 57.08 88.06 26.37
CA ALA A 145 58.19 88.94 25.97
C ALA A 145 57.93 90.41 26.34
N ALA A 146 56.71 90.91 26.14
CA ALA A 146 56.30 92.25 26.51
C ALA A 146 56.33 92.49 28.04
N LEU A 147 55.78 91.57 28.82
CA LEU A 147 55.83 91.62 30.30
C LEU A 147 57.29 91.56 30.81
N GLY A 148 58.13 90.71 30.22
CA GLY A 148 59.56 90.64 30.50
C GLY A 148 60.33 91.92 30.16
N ALA A 149 59.85 92.75 29.23
CA ALA A 149 60.41 94.08 28.98
C ALA A 149 59.99 95.10 30.05
N VAL A 150 58.73 95.07 30.51
CA VAL A 150 58.21 95.96 31.58
C VAL A 150 58.90 95.67 32.91
N ALA A 151 59.05 94.40 33.29
CA ALA A 151 59.71 94.00 34.54
C ALA A 151 61.15 94.55 34.64
N ARG A 152 61.93 94.46 33.57
CA ARG A 152 63.30 95.00 33.50
C ARG A 152 63.34 96.52 33.68
N ARG A 153 62.39 97.27 33.08
CA ARG A 153 62.28 98.74 33.27
C ARG A 153 61.98 99.09 34.73
N LEU A 154 61.01 98.41 35.35
CA LEU A 154 60.66 98.63 36.76
C LEU A 154 61.82 98.29 37.70
N GLN A 155 62.56 97.23 37.43
CA GLN A 155 63.76 96.85 38.20
C GLN A 155 64.83 97.96 38.14
N THR A 156 65.12 98.50 36.94
CA THR A 156 66.06 99.64 36.82
C THR A 156 65.58 100.91 37.53
N ALA A 157 64.28 101.19 37.53
CA ALA A 157 63.71 102.34 38.24
C ALA A 157 63.76 102.18 39.77
N ALA A 158 63.58 100.96 40.29
CA ALA A 158 63.67 100.66 41.71
C ALA A 158 65.10 100.84 42.25
N SER A 159 66.11 100.38 41.52
CA SER A 159 67.53 100.51 41.91
C SER A 159 68.01 101.95 42.06
N ALA A 160 67.39 102.90 41.35
CA ALA A 160 67.77 104.32 41.37
C ALA A 160 67.17 105.12 42.55
N SER A 161 66.46 104.48 43.50
CA SER A 161 65.43 105.18 44.31
C SER A 161 65.46 104.95 45.83
N GLY A 162 66.50 104.36 46.42
CA GLY A 162 66.72 104.38 47.87
C GLY A 162 67.34 105.72 48.34
N HIS A 163 67.05 106.29 49.51
CA HIS A 163 66.50 105.66 50.72
C HIS A 163 65.41 106.49 51.45
N GLY A 164 65.14 107.74 51.04
CA GLY A 164 64.20 108.63 51.75
C GLY A 164 62.73 108.18 51.76
N ARG A 165 62.34 107.22 50.90
CA ARG A 165 60.96 106.74 50.80
C ARG A 165 60.57 105.67 51.84
N ALA A 166 61.50 105.18 52.66
CA ALA A 166 61.29 103.98 53.48
C ALA A 166 60.09 104.07 54.45
N ALA A 167 59.91 105.20 55.15
CA ALA A 167 58.80 105.38 56.10
C ALA A 167 57.44 105.61 55.40
N ALA A 168 57.41 106.46 54.37
CA ALA A 168 56.20 106.65 53.55
C ALA A 168 55.77 105.35 52.86
N ALA A 169 56.73 104.57 52.35
CA ALA A 169 56.50 103.25 51.80
C ALA A 169 56.13 102.20 52.86
N ALA A 170 56.42 102.40 54.16
CA ALA A 170 55.93 101.52 55.21
C ALA A 170 54.43 101.75 55.46
N ALA A 171 54.02 103.01 55.63
CA ALA A 171 52.60 103.36 55.76
C ALA A 171 51.80 102.97 54.51
N GLU A 172 52.33 103.21 53.30
CA GLU A 172 51.69 102.81 52.05
C GLU A 172 51.70 101.27 51.87
N ARG A 173 52.71 100.54 52.39
CA ARG A 173 52.67 99.07 52.43
C ARG A 173 51.58 98.54 53.36
N GLU A 174 51.36 99.15 54.53
CA GLU A 174 50.24 98.74 55.39
C GLU A 174 48.88 99.07 54.76
N ARG A 175 48.77 100.22 54.10
CA ARG A 175 47.56 100.56 53.31
C ARG A 175 47.33 99.56 52.18
N LEU A 176 48.37 99.20 51.44
CA LEU A 176 48.31 98.22 50.35
C LEU A 176 48.09 96.79 50.87
N ARG A 177 48.52 96.45 52.09
CA ARG A 177 48.19 95.20 52.79
C ARG A 177 46.70 95.16 53.12
N ALA A 178 46.18 96.17 53.81
CA ALA A 178 44.76 96.24 54.13
C ALA A 178 43.87 96.19 52.86
N ALA A 179 44.27 96.88 51.79
CA ALA A 179 43.56 96.82 50.51
C ALA A 179 43.71 95.46 49.78
N LEU A 180 44.84 94.77 49.94
CA LEU A 180 45.03 93.40 49.44
C LEU A 180 44.14 92.42 50.22
N ASP A 181 44.11 92.52 51.55
CA ASP A 181 43.33 91.66 52.44
C ASP A 181 41.82 91.87 52.22
N GLU A 182 41.37 93.11 51.99
CA GLU A 182 40.00 93.44 51.57
C GLU A 182 39.66 92.85 50.19
N ALA A 183 40.57 92.95 49.22
CA ALA A 183 40.38 92.36 47.89
C ALA A 183 40.39 90.82 47.92
N VAL A 184 41.21 90.20 48.77
CA VAL A 184 41.23 88.75 49.01
C VAL A 184 39.91 88.30 49.66
N ALA A 185 39.42 89.01 50.67
CA ALA A 185 38.14 88.71 51.31
C ALA A 185 36.96 88.85 50.33
N ALA A 186 36.99 89.85 49.45
CA ALA A 186 36.00 90.00 48.38
C ALA A 186 36.07 88.82 47.38
N HIS A 187 37.26 88.46 46.90
CA HIS A 187 37.44 87.34 45.97
C HIS A 187 37.12 85.98 46.61
N ASP A 188 37.38 85.75 47.89
CA ASP A 188 36.97 84.53 48.59
C ASP A 188 35.44 84.44 48.72
N ALA A 189 34.75 85.57 48.92
CA ALA A 189 33.28 85.62 48.88
C ALA A 189 32.72 85.35 47.48
N GLU A 190 33.33 85.91 46.43
CA GLU A 190 33.00 85.61 45.02
C GLU A 190 33.24 84.14 44.67
N LEU A 191 34.39 83.58 45.08
CA LEU A 191 34.73 82.16 44.90
C LEU A 191 33.77 81.26 45.66
N ALA A 192 33.35 81.62 46.88
CA ALA A 192 32.31 80.90 47.62
C ALA A 192 30.98 80.92 46.86
N ALA A 193 30.54 82.10 46.37
CA ALA A 193 29.31 82.23 45.59
C ALA A 193 29.35 81.40 44.29
N LEU A 194 30.47 81.44 43.55
CA LEU A 194 30.67 80.64 42.34
C LEU A 194 30.73 79.13 42.64
N ARG A 195 31.32 78.72 43.77
CA ARG A 195 31.29 77.32 44.24
C ARG A 195 29.85 76.88 44.54
N PHE A 196 29.06 77.68 45.26
CA PHE A 196 27.63 77.38 45.51
C PHE A 196 26.82 77.28 44.21
N GLN A 197 26.96 78.24 43.28
CA GLN A 197 26.30 78.18 41.97
C GLN A 197 26.74 76.94 41.16
N THR A 198 28.00 76.53 41.26
CA THR A 198 28.51 75.32 40.60
C THR A 198 27.92 74.05 41.21
N VAL A 199 27.76 73.99 42.53
CA VAL A 199 27.10 72.85 43.22
C VAL A 199 25.61 72.79 42.88
N ASP A 200 24.89 73.91 42.93
CA ASP A 200 23.47 74.01 42.52
C ASP A 200 23.27 73.53 41.07
N ARG A 201 24.08 74.01 40.12
CA ARG A 201 24.05 73.53 38.72
C ARG A 201 24.35 72.03 38.60
N LYS A 202 25.32 71.50 39.36
CA LYS A 202 25.61 70.06 39.38
C LYS A 202 24.44 69.23 39.94
N VAL A 203 23.81 69.68 41.03
CA VAL A 203 22.64 69.00 41.62
C VAL A 203 21.47 69.00 40.63
N ARG A 204 21.20 70.12 39.93
CA ARG A 204 20.18 70.18 38.88
C ARG A 204 20.49 69.26 37.70
N LEU A 205 21.75 69.18 37.27
CA LEU A 205 22.16 68.25 36.21
C LEU A 205 21.99 66.78 36.62
N ILE A 206 22.36 66.42 37.86
CA ILE A 206 22.13 65.07 38.40
C ILE A 206 20.64 64.76 38.50
N ALA A 207 19.80 65.73 38.91
CA ALA A 207 18.35 65.55 38.95
C ALA A 207 17.75 65.30 37.56
N LEU A 208 18.12 66.12 36.56
CA LEU A 208 17.72 65.93 35.16
C LEU A 208 18.19 64.58 34.59
N GLU A 209 19.45 64.21 34.83
CA GLU A 209 20.02 62.93 34.41
C GLU A 209 19.30 61.75 35.07
N SER A 210 18.89 61.89 36.34
CA SER A 210 18.11 60.86 37.05
C SER A 210 16.69 60.71 36.49
N ALA A 211 16.05 61.82 36.09
CA ALA A 211 14.74 61.80 35.43
C ALA A 211 14.81 61.14 34.05
N MET A 212 15.79 61.52 33.23
CA MET A 212 16.01 60.87 31.92
C MET A 212 16.30 59.36 32.04
N ARG A 213 17.02 58.93 33.10
CA ARG A 213 17.23 57.50 33.40
C ARG A 213 15.99 56.77 33.91
N GLU A 214 15.01 57.49 34.46
CA GLU A 214 13.72 56.95 34.89
C GLU A 214 12.78 56.81 33.69
N GLU A 215 12.62 57.88 32.89
CA GLU A 215 11.87 57.87 31.62
C GLU A 215 12.38 56.78 30.67
N PHE A 216 13.71 56.62 30.53
CA PHE A 216 14.29 55.56 29.70
C PHE A 216 13.99 54.15 30.23
N ARG A 217 14.05 53.93 31.56
CA ARG A 217 13.69 52.63 32.15
C ARG A 217 12.22 52.31 31.92
N GLN A 218 11.33 53.25 32.17
CA GLN A 218 9.89 53.09 31.93
C GLN A 218 9.60 52.79 30.46
N HIS A 219 10.28 53.44 29.52
CA HIS A 219 10.15 53.14 28.09
C HIS A 219 10.64 51.73 27.71
N VAL A 220 11.74 51.27 28.31
CA VAL A 220 12.26 49.90 28.12
C VAL A 220 11.33 48.86 28.74
N GLU A 221 10.79 49.12 29.93
CA GLU A 221 9.82 48.25 30.61
C GLU A 221 8.50 48.16 29.83
N GLU A 222 7.97 49.28 29.32
CA GLU A 222 6.83 49.31 28.40
C GLU A 222 7.08 48.52 27.11
N ALA A 223 8.27 48.69 26.49
CA ALA A 223 8.62 47.99 25.26
C ALA A 223 8.77 46.48 25.48
N ALA A 224 9.43 46.08 26.58
CA ALA A 224 9.55 44.69 26.98
C ALA A 224 8.18 44.06 27.30
N GLY A 225 7.30 44.78 28.00
CA GLY A 225 5.93 44.36 28.27
C GLY A 225 5.14 44.11 26.97
N LYS A 226 5.13 45.08 26.05
CA LYS A 226 4.45 44.95 24.75
C LYS A 226 4.99 43.80 23.90
N LEU A 227 6.29 43.53 23.94
CA LEU A 227 6.90 42.38 23.25
C LEU A 227 6.54 41.04 23.93
N LEU A 228 6.43 41.01 25.26
CA LEU A 228 5.98 39.83 26.02
C LEU A 228 4.50 39.52 25.76
N GLU A 229 3.64 40.54 25.70
CA GLU A 229 2.23 40.44 25.33
C GLU A 229 2.07 39.93 23.89
N GLN A 230 2.81 40.50 22.94
CA GLN A 230 2.79 40.05 21.54
C GLN A 230 3.26 38.59 21.41
N ARG A 231 4.35 38.21 22.10
CA ARG A 231 4.88 36.84 22.06
C ARG A 231 3.96 35.82 22.74
N SER A 232 3.30 36.18 23.85
CA SER A 232 2.34 35.30 24.51
C SER A 232 1.04 35.17 23.71
N ALA A 233 0.56 36.25 23.10
CA ALA A 233 -0.59 36.21 22.18
C ALA A 233 -0.32 35.34 20.95
N ALA A 234 0.88 35.44 20.34
CA ALA A 234 1.30 34.56 19.24
C ALA A 234 1.35 33.09 19.67
N LEU A 235 2.00 32.78 20.81
CA LEU A 235 2.09 31.42 21.34
C LEU A 235 0.72 30.79 21.63
N ILE A 236 -0.26 31.58 22.07
CA ILE A 236 -1.65 31.13 22.26
C ILE A 236 -2.34 30.84 20.91
N GLN A 237 -2.08 31.63 19.87
CA GLN A 237 -2.60 31.39 18.52
C GLN A 237 -1.97 30.14 17.88
N ASP A 238 -0.65 29.98 17.99
CA ASP A 238 0.07 28.79 17.52
C ASP A 238 -0.42 27.53 18.25
N HIS A 239 -0.63 27.60 19.56
CA HIS A 239 -1.20 26.48 20.32
C HIS A 239 -2.63 26.12 19.88
N ALA A 240 -3.48 27.12 19.62
CA ALA A 240 -4.83 26.87 19.11
C ALA A 240 -4.80 26.21 17.72
N ALA A 241 -3.96 26.70 16.80
CA ALA A 241 -3.81 26.11 15.47
C ALA A 241 -3.30 24.66 15.52
N LEU A 242 -2.33 24.35 16.39
CA LEU A 242 -1.85 22.98 16.61
C LEU A 242 -2.92 22.07 17.22
N MET A 243 -3.83 22.60 18.03
CA MET A 243 -4.96 21.84 18.59
C MET A 243 -6.02 21.53 17.52
N GLU A 244 -6.34 22.48 16.64
CA GLU A 244 -7.21 22.27 15.47
C GLU A 244 -6.60 21.24 14.50
N GLU A 245 -5.29 21.34 14.20
CA GLU A 245 -4.60 20.36 13.36
C GLU A 245 -4.59 18.96 13.98
N ARG A 246 -4.31 18.85 15.29
CA ARG A 246 -4.40 17.59 16.03
C ARG A 246 -5.78 16.96 15.97
N GLU A 247 -6.84 17.75 16.14
CA GLU A 247 -8.23 17.26 16.09
C GLU A 247 -8.62 16.81 14.68
N ARG A 248 -8.19 17.54 13.65
CA ARG A 248 -8.32 17.10 12.25
C ARG A 248 -7.57 15.79 11.97
N LEU A 249 -6.31 15.68 12.39
CA LEU A 249 -5.52 14.46 12.21
C LEU A 249 -6.11 13.27 12.97
N THR A 250 -6.76 13.52 14.11
CA THR A 250 -7.49 12.49 14.86
C THR A 250 -8.69 11.99 14.05
N TYR A 251 -9.48 12.89 13.45
CA TYR A 251 -10.58 12.53 12.55
C TYR A 251 -10.09 11.74 11.31
N ASP A 252 -9.01 12.19 10.67
CA ASP A 252 -8.41 11.52 9.51
C ASP A 252 -7.93 10.09 9.88
N ILE A 253 -7.40 9.89 11.10
CA ILE A 253 -7.03 8.58 11.64
C ILE A 253 -8.27 7.70 11.90
N GLU A 254 -9.33 8.25 12.50
CA GLU A 254 -10.58 7.52 12.74
C GLU A 254 -11.24 7.05 11.44
N GLU A 255 -11.24 7.90 10.39
CA GLU A 255 -11.71 7.51 9.06
C GLU A 255 -10.81 6.42 8.44
N LEU A 256 -9.49 6.53 8.51
CA LEU A 256 -8.57 5.48 8.02
C LEU A 256 -8.77 4.14 8.74
N VAL A 257 -9.02 4.15 10.05
CA VAL A 257 -9.38 2.94 10.82
C VAL A 257 -10.71 2.36 10.33
N ARG A 258 -11.73 3.19 10.14
CA ARG A 258 -13.06 2.80 9.62
C ARG A 258 -13.01 2.22 8.20
N LEU A 259 -12.17 2.77 7.33
CA LEU A 259 -11.94 2.24 5.98
C LEU A 259 -11.18 0.91 6.03
N THR A 260 -10.20 0.78 6.94
CA THR A 260 -9.42 -0.45 7.12
C THR A 260 -10.27 -1.60 7.65
N THR A 261 -11.19 -1.35 8.60
CA THR A 261 -12.12 -2.39 9.08
C THR A 261 -13.10 -2.81 7.99
N ALA A 262 -13.68 -1.87 7.24
CA ALA A 262 -14.56 -2.18 6.11
C ALA A 262 -13.85 -3.05 5.04
N GLN A 263 -12.61 -2.70 4.65
CA GLN A 263 -11.82 -3.53 3.73
C GLN A 263 -11.51 -4.92 4.30
N HIS A 264 -11.30 -5.05 5.61
CA HIS A 264 -11.11 -6.35 6.25
C HIS A 264 -12.38 -7.21 6.20
N GLU A 265 -13.55 -6.61 6.44
CA GLU A 265 -14.86 -7.27 6.35
C GLU A 265 -15.19 -7.70 4.92
N GLU A 266 -14.94 -6.85 3.92
CA GLU A 266 -15.06 -7.19 2.50
C GLU A 266 -14.12 -8.33 2.13
N GLY A 267 -12.84 -8.27 2.54
CA GLY A 267 -11.86 -9.32 2.33
C GLY A 267 -12.26 -10.64 2.99
N ALA A 268 -12.85 -10.60 4.19
CA ALA A 268 -13.42 -11.79 4.84
C ALA A 268 -14.66 -12.31 4.09
N GLY A 269 -15.48 -11.42 3.52
CA GLY A 269 -16.58 -11.77 2.62
C GLY A 269 -16.12 -12.45 1.33
N VAL A 270 -15.03 -11.99 0.72
CA VAL A 270 -14.40 -12.63 -0.45
C VAL A 270 -13.86 -14.02 -0.09
N ARG A 271 -13.12 -14.16 1.03
CA ARG A 271 -12.60 -15.46 1.50
C ARG A 271 -13.72 -16.49 1.69
N ARG A 272 -14.78 -16.14 2.44
CA ARG A 272 -15.96 -16.99 2.65
C ARG A 272 -16.68 -17.37 1.34
N ARG A 273 -16.74 -16.48 0.35
CA ARG A 273 -17.30 -16.80 -0.97
C ARG A 273 -16.42 -17.80 -1.74
N GLY A 274 -15.09 -17.66 -1.65
CA GLY A 274 -14.14 -18.63 -2.23
C GLY A 274 -14.27 -20.02 -1.60
N GLU A 275 -14.29 -20.10 -0.27
CA GLU A 275 -14.48 -21.35 0.50
C GLU A 275 -15.80 -22.05 0.11
N LEU A 276 -16.90 -21.30 0.00
CA LEU A 276 -18.20 -21.83 -0.45
C LEU A 276 -18.16 -22.31 -1.92
N GLN A 277 -17.44 -21.62 -2.80
CA GLN A 277 -17.28 -22.03 -4.20
C GLN A 277 -16.43 -23.32 -4.31
N GLU A 278 -15.35 -23.44 -3.53
CA GLU A 278 -14.54 -24.66 -3.46
C GLU A 278 -15.37 -25.84 -2.92
N HIS A 279 -16.16 -25.63 -1.86
CA HIS A 279 -17.07 -26.64 -1.35
C HIS A 279 -18.14 -27.04 -2.39
N ALA A 280 -18.67 -26.09 -3.17
CA ALA A 280 -19.62 -26.38 -4.24
C ALA A 280 -18.97 -27.20 -5.38
N CYS A 281 -17.74 -26.88 -5.78
CA CYS A 281 -16.99 -27.61 -6.79
C CYS A 281 -16.63 -29.04 -6.33
N THR A 282 -16.17 -29.21 -5.09
CA THR A 282 -15.86 -30.54 -4.53
C THR A 282 -17.11 -31.40 -4.35
N GLU A 283 -18.26 -30.82 -3.98
CA GLU A 283 -19.55 -31.51 -3.98
C GLU A 283 -20.03 -31.89 -5.39
N ALA A 284 -19.85 -31.02 -6.39
CA ALA A 284 -20.16 -31.35 -7.78
C ALA A 284 -19.31 -32.54 -8.27
N LEU A 285 -18.01 -32.55 -7.96
CA LEU A 285 -17.11 -33.67 -8.27
C LEU A 285 -17.53 -34.96 -7.55
N ARG A 286 -17.87 -34.92 -6.25
CA ARG A 286 -18.41 -36.08 -5.52
C ARG A 286 -19.67 -36.65 -6.19
N ARG A 287 -20.60 -35.78 -6.60
CA ARG A 287 -21.83 -36.17 -7.31
C ARG A 287 -21.53 -36.82 -8.67
N ILE A 288 -20.57 -36.29 -9.43
CA ILE A 288 -20.11 -36.88 -10.70
C ILE A 288 -19.48 -38.27 -10.47
N VAL A 289 -18.62 -38.42 -9.45
CA VAL A 289 -18.00 -39.71 -9.10
C VAL A 289 -19.06 -40.74 -8.69
N HIS A 290 -20.02 -40.38 -7.84
CA HIS A 290 -21.12 -41.28 -7.48
C HIS A 290 -22.05 -41.59 -8.66
N GLY A 291 -22.29 -40.64 -9.56
CA GLY A 291 -23.03 -40.86 -10.81
C GLY A 291 -22.33 -41.87 -11.72
N ASN A 292 -21.04 -41.69 -11.95
CA ASN A 292 -20.21 -42.61 -12.73
C ASN A 292 -20.14 -44.02 -12.11
N GLN A 293 -20.07 -44.12 -10.78
CA GLN A 293 -20.10 -45.40 -10.08
C GLN A 293 -21.44 -46.12 -10.26
N ARG A 294 -22.58 -45.43 -10.07
CA ARG A 294 -23.92 -45.98 -10.34
C ARG A 294 -24.11 -46.38 -11.80
N ALA A 295 -23.57 -45.61 -12.74
CA ALA A 295 -23.61 -45.93 -14.16
C ALA A 295 -22.82 -47.22 -14.49
N ARG A 296 -21.64 -47.42 -13.88
CA ARG A 296 -20.87 -48.67 -13.98
C ARG A 296 -21.63 -49.86 -13.39
N GLU A 297 -22.21 -49.72 -12.21
CA GLU A 297 -23.02 -50.76 -11.57
C GLU A 297 -24.26 -51.12 -12.40
N ALA A 298 -24.91 -50.13 -13.02
CA ALA A 298 -26.01 -50.35 -13.94
C ALA A 298 -25.54 -51.09 -15.21
N ALA A 299 -24.42 -50.68 -15.82
CA ALA A 299 -23.86 -51.35 -16.99
C ALA A 299 -23.51 -52.82 -16.73
N VAL A 300 -22.91 -53.13 -15.57
CA VAL A 300 -22.62 -54.52 -15.15
C VAL A 300 -23.91 -55.33 -14.98
N LYS A 301 -24.97 -54.76 -14.39
CA LYS A 301 -26.29 -55.41 -14.28
C LYS A 301 -26.93 -55.64 -15.66
N THR A 302 -26.83 -54.68 -16.58
CA THR A 302 -27.28 -54.86 -17.97
C THR A 302 -26.50 -55.98 -18.66
N GLN A 303 -25.18 -56.06 -18.49
CA GLN A 303 -24.35 -57.12 -19.05
C GLN A 303 -24.71 -58.51 -18.51
N GLN A 304 -25.06 -58.62 -17.22
CA GLN A 304 -25.55 -59.86 -16.59
C GLN A 304 -26.95 -60.26 -17.10
N LEU A 305 -27.85 -59.30 -17.31
CA LEU A 305 -29.16 -59.57 -17.90
C LEU A 305 -29.02 -59.98 -19.38
N GLU A 306 -28.11 -59.34 -20.12
CA GLU A 306 -27.77 -59.74 -21.48
C GLU A 306 -27.19 -61.15 -21.56
N SER A 307 -26.27 -61.54 -20.67
CA SER A 307 -25.75 -62.91 -20.66
C SER A 307 -26.85 -63.91 -20.34
N ARG A 308 -27.70 -63.64 -19.33
CA ARG A 308 -28.82 -64.52 -19.00
C ARG A 308 -29.86 -64.63 -20.12
N VAL A 309 -30.11 -63.56 -20.87
CA VAL A 309 -30.95 -63.60 -22.08
C VAL A 309 -30.28 -64.41 -23.21
N LYS A 310 -28.97 -64.28 -23.41
CA LYS A 310 -28.21 -65.08 -24.41
C LYS A 310 -28.22 -66.57 -24.05
N GLU A 311 -28.09 -66.91 -22.76
CA GLU A 311 -28.25 -68.27 -22.21
C GLU A 311 -29.67 -68.80 -22.45
N LEU A 312 -30.72 -68.09 -22.00
CA LEU A 312 -32.12 -68.50 -22.18
C LEU A 312 -32.49 -68.66 -23.67
N LEU A 313 -31.96 -67.81 -24.56
CA LEU A 313 -32.12 -67.96 -26.01
C LEU A 313 -31.34 -69.14 -26.59
N HIS A 314 -30.26 -69.61 -25.94
CA HIS A 314 -29.57 -70.84 -26.31
C HIS A 314 -30.34 -72.08 -25.80
N GLU A 315 -30.74 -72.09 -24.52
CA GLU A 315 -31.62 -73.11 -23.91
C GLU A 315 -32.91 -73.31 -24.74
N ASN A 316 -33.57 -72.21 -25.15
CA ASN A 316 -34.78 -72.30 -25.97
C ASN A 316 -34.51 -72.82 -27.40
N ARG A 317 -33.30 -72.62 -27.94
CA ARG A 317 -32.89 -73.17 -29.25
C ARG A 317 -32.53 -74.66 -29.16
N THR A 318 -31.84 -75.12 -28.11
CA THR A 318 -31.58 -76.56 -27.93
C THR A 318 -32.88 -77.33 -27.73
N ILE A 319 -33.79 -76.85 -26.87
CA ILE A 319 -35.13 -77.44 -26.66
C ILE A 319 -35.91 -77.53 -27.98
N ARG A 320 -35.92 -76.47 -28.82
CA ARG A 320 -36.57 -76.52 -30.15
C ARG A 320 -35.93 -77.54 -31.08
N ASN A 321 -34.59 -77.60 -31.12
CA ASN A 321 -33.87 -78.54 -31.98
C ASN A 321 -34.11 -80.00 -31.55
N ASP A 322 -34.19 -80.27 -30.23
CA ASP A 322 -34.44 -81.62 -29.72
C ASP A 322 -35.92 -82.04 -29.85
N LEU A 323 -36.86 -81.09 -29.77
CA LEU A 323 -38.27 -81.33 -30.18
C LEU A 323 -38.39 -81.58 -31.69
N ALA A 324 -37.68 -80.83 -32.53
CA ALA A 324 -37.65 -81.07 -33.97
C ALA A 324 -37.12 -82.48 -34.28
N ARG A 325 -35.99 -82.87 -33.70
CA ARG A 325 -35.42 -84.24 -33.79
C ARG A 325 -36.34 -85.33 -33.28
N GLN A 326 -37.18 -85.05 -32.27
CA GLN A 326 -38.19 -86.00 -31.79
C GLN A 326 -39.33 -86.15 -32.79
N TYR A 327 -39.83 -85.05 -33.35
CA TYR A 327 -40.87 -85.10 -34.39
C TYR A 327 -40.36 -85.69 -35.71
N GLU A 328 -39.12 -85.40 -36.13
CA GLU A 328 -38.45 -86.04 -37.26
C GLU A 328 -38.43 -87.56 -37.09
N LYS A 329 -37.97 -88.08 -35.94
CA LYS A 329 -38.00 -89.53 -35.64
C LYS A 329 -39.41 -90.12 -35.57
N GLN A 330 -40.40 -89.35 -35.11
CA GLN A 330 -41.80 -89.78 -35.13
C GLN A 330 -42.33 -89.84 -36.57
N ILE A 331 -41.95 -88.91 -37.44
CA ILE A 331 -42.26 -88.94 -38.87
C ILE A 331 -41.57 -90.14 -39.53
N GLU A 332 -40.26 -90.34 -39.35
CA GLU A 332 -39.52 -91.49 -39.90
C GLU A 332 -40.14 -92.85 -39.50
N THR A 333 -40.54 -92.99 -38.23
CA THR A 333 -41.17 -94.24 -37.75
C THR A 333 -42.61 -94.42 -38.25
N LEU A 334 -43.38 -93.33 -38.38
CA LEU A 334 -44.69 -93.36 -39.04
C LEU A 334 -44.56 -93.67 -40.54
N GLU A 335 -43.62 -93.05 -41.26
CA GLU A 335 -43.35 -93.33 -42.67
C GLU A 335 -42.89 -94.78 -42.88
N LYS A 336 -42.05 -95.31 -41.99
CA LYS A 336 -41.64 -96.72 -42.01
C LYS A 336 -42.83 -97.66 -41.82
N THR A 337 -43.68 -97.44 -40.82
CA THR A 337 -44.89 -98.27 -40.63
C THR A 337 -45.90 -98.11 -41.77
N LEU A 338 -45.95 -96.93 -42.41
CA LEU A 338 -46.73 -96.71 -43.65
C LEU A 338 -46.13 -97.50 -44.84
N ALA A 339 -44.81 -97.58 -44.95
CA ALA A 339 -44.13 -98.40 -45.97
C ALA A 339 -44.34 -99.90 -45.73
N GLU A 340 -44.24 -100.36 -44.48
CA GLU A 340 -44.50 -101.76 -44.07
C GLU A 340 -45.96 -102.16 -44.32
N THR A 341 -46.93 -101.30 -43.98
CA THR A 341 -48.35 -101.56 -44.27
C THR A 341 -48.67 -101.47 -45.77
N ARG A 342 -48.03 -100.58 -46.53
CA ARG A 342 -48.10 -100.59 -48.01
C ARG A 342 -47.55 -101.89 -48.59
N ALA A 343 -46.41 -102.39 -48.09
CA ALA A 343 -45.81 -103.65 -48.53
C ALA A 343 -46.71 -104.85 -48.19
N SER A 344 -47.27 -104.90 -46.97
CA SER A 344 -48.24 -105.91 -46.55
C SER A 344 -49.54 -105.90 -47.38
N LEU A 345 -50.05 -104.70 -47.72
CA LEU A 345 -51.17 -104.56 -48.65
C LEU A 345 -50.81 -105.02 -50.07
N GLN A 346 -49.57 -104.85 -50.52
CA GLN A 346 -49.10 -105.37 -51.82
C GLN A 346 -48.95 -106.90 -51.81
N THR A 347 -48.40 -107.51 -50.75
CA THR A 347 -48.30 -108.97 -50.63
C THR A 347 -49.69 -109.59 -50.57
N HIS A 348 -50.60 -109.10 -49.73
CA HIS A 348 -51.99 -109.56 -49.71
C HIS A 348 -52.73 -109.31 -51.05
N ARG A 349 -52.39 -108.26 -51.81
CA ARG A 349 -52.96 -108.04 -53.15
C ARG A 349 -52.46 -109.06 -54.17
N THR A 350 -51.18 -109.44 -54.14
CA THR A 350 -50.64 -110.51 -55.00
C THR A 350 -51.11 -111.90 -54.56
N GLU A 351 -51.31 -112.12 -53.27
CA GLU A 351 -51.93 -113.32 -52.70
C GLU A 351 -53.42 -113.45 -53.09
N LEU A 352 -54.19 -112.36 -53.02
CA LEU A 352 -55.57 -112.31 -53.56
C LEU A 352 -55.60 -112.53 -55.07
N GLN A 353 -54.58 -112.09 -55.82
CA GLN A 353 -54.46 -112.40 -57.25
C GLN A 353 -54.17 -113.90 -57.47
N ARG A 354 -53.26 -114.51 -56.71
CA ARG A 354 -53.03 -115.97 -56.72
C ARG A 354 -54.30 -116.75 -56.34
N MET A 355 -55.00 -116.37 -55.28
CA MET A 355 -56.27 -116.99 -54.88
C MET A 355 -57.35 -116.84 -55.96
N ARG A 356 -57.41 -115.71 -56.68
CA ARG A 356 -58.30 -115.55 -57.84
C ARG A 356 -57.89 -116.42 -59.02
N GLN A 357 -56.60 -116.59 -59.28
CA GLN A 357 -56.10 -117.52 -60.30
C GLN A 357 -56.46 -118.96 -59.95
N ILE A 358 -56.20 -119.41 -58.71
CA ILE A 358 -56.58 -120.74 -58.20
C ILE A 358 -58.10 -120.91 -58.23
N ALA A 359 -58.89 -119.93 -57.79
CA ALA A 359 -60.34 -119.98 -57.90
C ALA A 359 -60.81 -120.05 -59.37
N SER A 360 -60.13 -119.38 -60.30
CA SER A 360 -60.43 -119.50 -61.73
C SER A 360 -60.08 -120.87 -62.31
N THR A 361 -59.01 -121.54 -61.85
CA THR A 361 -58.70 -122.91 -62.28
C THR A 361 -59.64 -123.93 -61.64
N VAL A 362 -60.08 -123.73 -60.39
CA VAL A 362 -61.14 -124.55 -59.75
C VAL A 362 -62.49 -124.34 -60.44
N VAL A 363 -62.83 -123.12 -60.85
CA VAL A 363 -64.02 -122.84 -61.66
C VAL A 363 -63.89 -123.43 -63.07
N ALA A 364 -62.70 -123.43 -63.68
CA ALA A 364 -62.46 -124.09 -64.96
C ALA A 364 -62.64 -125.61 -64.84
N GLN A 365 -61.98 -126.27 -63.89
CA GLN A 365 -62.14 -127.69 -63.56
C GLN A 365 -63.60 -128.04 -63.26
N ARG A 366 -64.31 -127.18 -62.52
CA ARG A 366 -65.75 -127.33 -62.29
C ARG A 366 -66.56 -127.16 -63.57
N SER A 367 -66.20 -126.25 -64.47
CA SER A 367 -66.87 -126.07 -65.76
C SER A 367 -66.58 -127.23 -66.73
N ASP A 368 -65.45 -127.90 -66.59
CA ASP A 368 -65.11 -129.12 -67.34
C ASP A 368 -65.83 -130.35 -66.76
N LEU A 369 -65.99 -130.45 -65.44
CA LEU A 369 -66.92 -131.40 -64.80
C LEU A 369 -68.38 -131.14 -65.20
N GLU A 370 -68.82 -129.88 -65.19
CA GLU A 370 -70.16 -129.50 -65.65
C GLU A 370 -70.32 -129.79 -67.15
N ARG A 371 -69.28 -129.60 -68.00
CA ARG A 371 -69.26 -130.08 -69.39
C ARG A 371 -69.38 -131.60 -69.48
N PHE A 372 -68.63 -132.36 -68.69
CA PHE A 372 -68.71 -133.82 -68.64
C PHE A 372 -70.14 -134.26 -68.27
N PHE A 373 -70.74 -133.66 -67.25
CA PHE A 373 -72.14 -133.89 -66.90
C PHE A 373 -73.10 -133.42 -68.00
N TYR A 374 -72.86 -132.31 -68.69
CA TYR A 374 -73.69 -131.88 -69.83
C TYR A 374 -73.58 -132.81 -71.04
N VAL A 375 -72.42 -133.43 -71.29
CA VAL A 375 -72.23 -134.46 -72.32
C VAL A 375 -72.97 -135.74 -71.92
N ALA A 376 -72.73 -136.26 -70.72
CA ALA A 376 -73.44 -137.44 -70.21
C ALA A 376 -74.97 -137.23 -70.18
N LEU A 377 -75.44 -136.05 -69.76
CA LEU A 377 -76.87 -135.69 -69.81
C LEU A 377 -77.38 -135.50 -71.24
N LYS A 378 -76.55 -135.14 -72.22
CA LYS A 378 -76.94 -135.02 -73.63
C LYS A 378 -77.11 -136.40 -74.27
N ASP A 379 -76.26 -137.37 -73.92
CA ASP A 379 -76.39 -138.75 -74.37
C ASP A 379 -77.58 -139.46 -73.69
N VAL A 380 -77.77 -139.25 -72.38
CA VAL A 380 -79.00 -139.70 -71.68
C VAL A 380 -80.25 -139.02 -72.25
N ARG A 381 -80.19 -137.76 -72.71
CA ARG A 381 -81.31 -137.08 -73.38
C ARG A 381 -81.56 -137.58 -74.81
N ARG A 382 -80.56 -138.05 -75.54
CA ARG A 382 -80.76 -138.78 -76.82
C ARG A 382 -81.55 -140.08 -76.60
N MET A 383 -81.27 -140.80 -75.52
CA MET A 383 -82.01 -141.99 -75.09
C MET A 383 -83.42 -141.69 -74.52
N ARG A 384 -83.80 -140.43 -74.35
CA ARG A 384 -85.03 -140.02 -73.64
C ARG A 384 -85.82 -138.92 -74.37
N ALA A 385 -85.84 -138.98 -75.70
CA ALA A 385 -86.69 -138.16 -76.56
C ALA A 385 -88.18 -138.62 -76.53
N GLY A 386 -88.71 -138.85 -75.32
CA GLY A 386 -90.08 -139.27 -75.07
C GLY A 386 -90.56 -138.76 -73.72
N THR A 387 -91.81 -138.29 -73.69
CA THR A 387 -92.52 -137.75 -72.51
C THR A 387 -91.90 -136.53 -71.78
N SER A 388 -92.52 -135.38 -72.05
CA SER A 388 -93.26 -134.60 -71.02
C SER A 388 -92.54 -133.54 -70.16
N HIS A 389 -92.94 -132.30 -70.43
CA HIS A 389 -93.25 -131.19 -69.52
C HIS A 389 -92.20 -130.43 -68.66
N HIS A 390 -92.35 -129.10 -68.81
CA HIS A 390 -92.11 -127.99 -67.88
C HIS A 390 -90.68 -127.63 -67.40
N ALA A 391 -90.37 -126.35 -67.57
CA ALA A 391 -89.19 -125.65 -67.11
C ALA A 391 -89.50 -124.14 -67.00
N ARG A 392 -88.57 -123.38 -66.42
CA ARG A 392 -88.56 -121.92 -66.17
C ARG A 392 -89.57 -121.43 -65.13
N SER A 393 -89.34 -120.38 -64.35
CA SER A 393 -88.20 -119.57 -63.85
C SER A 393 -88.87 -118.38 -63.11
N THR A 394 -88.26 -117.34 -62.53
CA THR A 394 -87.01 -116.58 -62.80
C THR A 394 -86.66 -115.77 -61.52
N PRO A 395 -85.47 -115.13 -61.39
CA PRO A 395 -84.84 -114.90 -60.08
C PRO A 395 -84.62 -113.39 -59.76
N VAL A 396 -83.36 -113.00 -59.47
CA VAL A 396 -82.79 -111.63 -59.35
C VAL A 396 -82.85 -110.99 -57.93
N PRO A 397 -81.82 -110.22 -57.50
CA PRO A 397 -81.27 -110.38 -56.14
C PRO A 397 -81.07 -109.08 -55.32
N GLY A 398 -80.45 -109.20 -54.13
CA GLY A 398 -79.86 -108.08 -53.39
C GLY A 398 -78.78 -108.56 -52.40
N ARG A 399 -77.55 -108.01 -52.48
CA ARG A 399 -76.43 -108.36 -51.57
C ARG A 399 -76.47 -107.47 -50.30
N PRO A 400 -75.89 -107.92 -49.16
CA PRO A 400 -76.25 -107.38 -47.85
C PRO A 400 -75.26 -106.34 -47.26
N LEU A 401 -75.73 -105.77 -46.13
CA LEU A 401 -74.99 -105.40 -44.91
C LEU A 401 -74.08 -106.57 -44.36
N PRO A 402 -73.49 -106.57 -43.14
CA PRO A 402 -73.60 -105.64 -42.00
C PRO A 402 -72.26 -105.25 -41.32
N GLN A 403 -72.34 -104.41 -40.26
CA GLN A 403 -71.90 -104.60 -38.85
C GLN A 403 -70.70 -105.58 -38.53
N HIS A 404 -70.07 -105.62 -37.34
CA HIS A 404 -70.57 -105.34 -35.98
C HIS A 404 -69.47 -105.30 -34.90
N ARG A 405 -69.78 -104.62 -33.77
CA ARG A 405 -69.21 -104.66 -32.40
C ARG A 405 -67.69 -104.40 -32.18
N GLN A 406 -67.20 -103.76 -31.10
CA GLN A 406 -67.45 -103.80 -29.62
C GLN A 406 -66.93 -105.08 -28.92
N PRO A 407 -66.61 -105.07 -27.58
CA PRO A 407 -66.58 -103.94 -26.62
C PRO A 407 -65.40 -103.96 -25.59
N GLN A 408 -65.44 -103.04 -24.60
CA GLN A 408 -64.79 -103.11 -23.25
C GLN A 408 -63.23 -102.94 -23.18
N GLN A 409 -62.60 -102.42 -22.10
CA GLN A 409 -63.05 -101.81 -20.82
C GLN A 409 -61.95 -100.91 -20.19
N GLN A 410 -62.31 -99.72 -19.65
CA GLN A 410 -61.66 -98.98 -18.52
C GLN A 410 -60.17 -98.48 -18.70
N HIS A 411 -59.61 -97.48 -17.99
CA HIS A 411 -60.06 -96.58 -16.91
C HIS A 411 -59.25 -95.23 -16.85
N LYS A 412 -59.81 -94.20 -16.19
CA LYS A 412 -59.18 -92.98 -15.58
C LYS A 412 -58.48 -91.86 -16.43
N GLN A 413 -59.04 -90.64 -16.30
CA GLN A 413 -58.42 -89.34 -15.87
C GLN A 413 -57.24 -88.73 -16.70
N ILE A 414 -57.02 -87.41 -16.85
CA ILE A 414 -57.46 -86.16 -16.16
C ILE A 414 -58.03 -85.11 -17.17
N THR A 415 -58.60 -84.01 -16.66
CA THR A 415 -59.31 -82.89 -17.32
C THR A 415 -58.51 -82.03 -18.33
N SER A 416 -59.24 -81.17 -19.07
CA SER A 416 -58.74 -80.11 -19.96
C SER A 416 -59.77 -78.96 -20.05
N THR A 417 -59.38 -77.81 -20.64
CA THR A 417 -60.23 -76.62 -20.99
C THR A 417 -60.78 -75.76 -19.82
N SER A 418 -61.12 -74.47 -19.98
CA SER A 418 -60.52 -73.34 -20.76
C SER A 418 -61.14 -71.97 -20.37
N SER A 419 -60.52 -70.88 -20.83
CA SER A 419 -61.14 -69.57 -21.22
C SER A 419 -61.87 -68.63 -20.23
N LEU A 420 -61.23 -67.46 -20.02
CA LEU A 420 -61.77 -66.06 -20.16
C LEU A 420 -62.69 -65.39 -19.10
N SER A 421 -62.06 -64.57 -18.23
CA SER A 421 -62.46 -63.16 -17.87
C SER A 421 -63.75 -62.88 -17.05
N PRO A 422 -64.00 -61.63 -16.55
CA PRO A 422 -63.11 -60.75 -15.77
C PRO A 422 -63.75 -60.16 -14.47
N SER A 423 -62.91 -59.73 -13.50
CA SER A 423 -63.04 -58.68 -12.43
C SER A 423 -64.39 -58.37 -11.70
N PRO A 424 -64.40 -57.89 -10.42
CA PRO A 424 -63.33 -57.59 -9.42
C PRO A 424 -63.59 -58.45 -8.13
N PRO A 425 -63.70 -58.01 -6.84
CA PRO A 425 -63.22 -56.83 -6.08
C PRO A 425 -62.64 -57.10 -4.64
N ALA A 426 -62.27 -56.00 -3.96
CA ALA A 426 -62.33 -55.73 -2.50
C ALA A 426 -61.71 -56.67 -1.42
N VAL A 427 -60.55 -56.26 -0.85
CA VAL A 427 -60.36 -55.68 0.52
C VAL A 427 -60.89 -56.50 1.74
N PRO A 428 -60.13 -56.72 2.85
CA PRO A 428 -59.26 -55.74 3.53
C PRO A 428 -57.90 -56.20 4.16
N GLN A 429 -57.04 -55.22 4.52
CA GLN A 429 -56.19 -55.01 5.74
C GLN A 429 -55.43 -56.22 6.40
N LYS A 430 -54.24 -56.13 7.06
CA LYS A 430 -53.44 -55.02 7.64
C LYS A 430 -51.94 -55.45 7.87
N PRO A 431 -51.07 -54.84 8.72
CA PRO A 431 -49.86 -54.16 8.23
C PRO A 431 -48.49 -54.70 8.70
N SER A 432 -47.42 -54.20 8.07
CA SER A 432 -46.05 -54.15 8.62
C SER A 432 -45.47 -52.77 8.28
N SER A 433 -45.58 -51.78 9.16
CA SER A 433 -44.85 -51.59 10.42
C SER A 433 -43.37 -51.26 10.20
N ILE A 434 -43.05 -49.98 10.40
CA ILE A 434 -41.69 -49.43 10.31
C ILE A 434 -40.96 -49.75 11.62
N HIS A 435 -39.69 -50.16 11.53
CA HIS A 435 -38.79 -50.17 12.67
C HIS A 435 -37.45 -49.53 12.30
N ASN A 436 -37.15 -48.42 12.98
CA ASN A 436 -35.78 -47.93 13.09
C ASN A 436 -35.01 -48.92 13.96
N VAL A 437 -33.84 -49.36 13.50
CA VAL A 437 -32.87 -50.06 14.36
C VAL A 437 -31.61 -49.20 14.45
N GLU A 438 -31.44 -48.63 15.63
CA GLU A 438 -30.24 -47.91 16.05
C GLU A 438 -29.08 -48.91 16.21
N MET A 439 -27.96 -48.68 15.52
CA MET A 439 -26.71 -49.42 15.77
C MET A 439 -25.50 -48.49 15.88
N ARG A 440 -24.89 -48.60 17.05
CA ARG A 440 -23.88 -47.74 17.66
C ARG A 440 -22.53 -47.67 16.91
N ASN A 441 -21.97 -46.45 16.89
CA ASN A 441 -20.62 -46.10 17.41
C ASN A 441 -19.35 -46.71 16.78
N VAL A 442 -18.40 -45.86 16.35
CA VAL A 442 -17.02 -45.74 16.92
C VAL A 442 -16.41 -44.36 16.56
N ASN A 443 -15.83 -43.71 17.58
CA ASN A 443 -14.82 -42.63 17.62
C ASN A 443 -14.23 -42.05 16.31
N SER A 444 -14.14 -40.71 16.23
CA SER A 444 -12.86 -40.02 16.58
C SER A 444 -12.91 -38.47 16.63
N SER A 445 -12.11 -37.91 17.55
CA SER A 445 -11.50 -36.57 17.55
C SER A 445 -12.34 -35.36 17.09
N GLY A 446 -13.10 -34.77 18.02
CA GLY A 446 -13.53 -33.37 17.96
C GLY A 446 -12.70 -32.51 18.93
N PHE A 447 -11.64 -31.86 18.45
CA PHE A 447 -10.90 -30.87 19.26
C PHE A 447 -11.61 -29.51 19.24
N ARG A 448 -11.89 -28.96 20.42
CA ARG A 448 -12.51 -27.63 20.60
C ARG A 448 -11.70 -26.81 21.61
N PRO A 449 -10.99 -25.74 21.19
CA PRO A 449 -10.31 -24.86 22.12
C PRO A 449 -11.34 -23.94 22.81
N GLN A 450 -11.71 -24.28 24.06
CA GLN A 450 -12.56 -23.45 24.91
C GLN A 450 -11.71 -22.76 25.99
N GLN A 451 -10.86 -21.82 25.58
CA GLN A 451 -10.00 -21.07 26.51
C GLN A 451 -9.70 -19.63 26.04
N GLN A 452 -10.73 -18.83 25.79
CA GLN A 452 -10.54 -17.38 25.63
C GLN A 452 -11.80 -16.57 25.98
N GLN A 453 -12.25 -16.67 27.24
CA GLN A 453 -13.32 -15.81 27.77
C GLN A 453 -13.14 -15.50 29.26
N GLN A 454 -11.92 -15.10 29.64
CA GLN A 454 -11.55 -14.72 31.02
C GLN A 454 -10.52 -13.57 31.08
N HIS A 455 -10.56 -12.68 30.08
CA HIS A 455 -9.65 -11.53 29.93
C HIS A 455 -10.39 -10.27 29.46
N GLN A 456 -11.64 -10.10 29.90
CA GLN A 456 -12.46 -8.91 29.56
C GLN A 456 -13.25 -8.37 30.76
N GLN A 457 -12.74 -8.61 31.97
CA GLN A 457 -13.26 -8.06 33.24
C GLN A 457 -12.16 -7.45 34.13
N GLN A 458 -10.92 -7.33 33.66
CA GLN A 458 -9.81 -6.73 34.44
C GLN A 458 -9.42 -5.31 33.95
N GLU A 459 -9.63 -4.97 32.68
CA GLU A 459 -9.34 -3.63 32.11
C GLU A 459 -10.38 -2.54 32.50
N LYS A 460 -11.08 -2.69 33.64
CA LYS A 460 -12.09 -1.71 34.10
C LYS A 460 -11.93 -1.21 35.54
N GLU A 461 -10.90 -1.64 36.27
CA GLU A 461 -10.61 -1.14 37.62
C GLU A 461 -9.38 -0.21 37.69
N GLU A 462 -8.49 -0.23 36.69
CA GLU A 462 -7.26 0.62 36.68
C GLU A 462 -7.48 2.12 36.36
N GLN A 463 -8.71 2.55 36.06
CA GLN A 463 -9.05 3.98 35.88
C GLN A 463 -9.73 4.64 37.10
N GLN A 464 -9.62 4.06 38.31
CA GLN A 464 -10.10 4.70 39.55
C GLN A 464 -9.04 4.83 40.67
N GLN A 465 -7.74 4.75 40.36
CA GLN A 465 -6.65 5.00 41.32
C GLN A 465 -5.63 6.06 40.86
N SER A 466 -6.12 7.24 40.47
CA SER A 466 -5.28 8.45 40.40
C SER A 466 -6.08 9.69 40.80
N SER A 467 -6.39 9.79 42.10
CA SER A 467 -7.08 10.93 42.71
C SER A 467 -6.83 10.94 44.22
N LYS A 468 -6.36 12.08 44.74
CA LYS A 468 -5.60 12.25 46.00
C LYS A 468 -4.12 11.81 45.82
N SER A 469 -3.13 12.57 46.26
CA SER A 469 -3.18 13.91 46.87
C SER A 469 -1.80 14.55 46.93
N HIS A 470 -1.70 15.87 46.70
CA HIS A 470 -0.91 16.78 47.52
C HIS A 470 -1.28 18.25 47.21
N THR A 471 -1.94 18.92 48.14
CA THR A 471 -2.08 20.38 48.17
C THR A 471 -2.14 20.78 49.64
N VAL A 472 -1.11 21.47 50.12
CA VAL A 472 -0.89 21.75 51.55
C VAL A 472 -0.49 23.22 51.71
N ALA A 473 -0.96 23.84 52.79
CA ALA A 473 -0.57 25.17 53.27
C ALA A 473 -0.74 26.33 52.26
N SER A 474 -1.94 26.90 52.25
CA SER A 474 -2.04 28.36 52.11
C SER A 474 -1.43 29.01 53.36
N THR A 475 -0.39 29.83 53.17
CA THR A 475 0.11 30.77 54.18
C THR A 475 0.46 32.08 53.49
N GLY A 476 -0.45 33.05 53.57
CA GLY A 476 -0.12 34.43 53.19
C GLY A 476 0.60 35.15 54.33
N GLN A 477 1.69 35.85 54.01
CA GLN A 477 2.29 36.83 54.92
C GLN A 477 2.70 38.08 54.12
N GLY A 478 2.18 39.23 54.54
CA GLY A 478 2.57 40.53 54.00
C GLY A 478 3.33 41.36 55.04
N LEU A 479 4.17 42.25 54.53
CA LEU A 479 4.55 43.55 55.11
C LEU A 479 4.86 43.65 56.62
N GLY A 480 6.15 43.88 56.90
CA GLY A 480 6.60 44.80 57.97
C GLY A 480 7.31 44.17 59.16
N GLY A 481 8.39 44.81 59.63
CA GLY A 481 9.10 44.40 60.85
C GLY A 481 10.58 44.80 60.87
N ALA A 482 10.89 45.90 61.54
CA ALA A 482 12.20 46.55 61.56
C ALA A 482 13.36 45.79 62.27
N ALA A 483 14.54 45.89 61.65
CA ALA A 483 15.82 46.33 62.27
C ALA A 483 16.67 45.41 63.19
N THR A 484 17.89 45.94 63.43
CA THR A 484 18.88 45.66 64.51
C THR A 484 19.81 44.43 64.46
N PHE A 485 21.00 44.66 63.85
CA PHE A 485 22.34 44.66 64.50
C PHE A 485 23.16 43.35 64.73
N LEU A 486 24.50 43.55 64.71
CA LEU A 486 25.62 42.65 65.12
C LEU A 486 25.91 41.42 64.21
N THR A 487 27.15 40.99 63.92
CA THR A 487 28.52 41.60 63.97
C THR A 487 29.49 40.72 63.16
N GLU A 488 30.58 41.32 62.62
CA GLU A 488 31.88 40.67 62.36
C GLU A 488 31.94 39.51 61.31
N SER A 489 33.08 39.13 60.72
CA SER A 489 34.43 39.74 60.69
C SER A 489 35.19 39.42 59.38
N ARG A 490 36.27 40.17 59.16
CA ARG A 490 37.30 40.07 58.11
C ARG A 490 37.60 38.67 57.51
N THR A 491 37.86 38.64 56.20
CA THR A 491 39.21 38.31 55.68
C THR A 491 39.46 38.92 54.30
N SER A 492 40.73 39.28 54.04
CA SER A 492 41.18 39.88 52.77
C SER A 492 41.76 38.81 51.84
N LEU A 493 41.63 38.99 50.52
CA LEU A 493 42.62 38.50 49.56
C LEU A 493 42.76 39.40 48.34
N LEU A 494 43.91 39.28 47.68
CA LEU A 494 44.47 40.21 46.69
C LEU A 494 43.80 40.08 45.31
N THR A 495 43.69 41.19 44.57
CA THR A 495 44.39 41.32 43.27
C THR A 495 44.41 42.76 42.74
N SER A 496 45.35 43.01 41.84
CA SER A 496 45.69 44.28 41.20
C SER A 496 44.59 44.88 40.32
N SER A 497 44.47 46.22 40.31
CA SER A 497 43.97 46.96 39.15
C SER A 497 44.69 48.31 38.99
N THR A 498 44.75 48.81 37.76
CA THR A 498 45.67 49.87 37.31
C THR A 498 45.10 51.28 37.56
N VAL A 499 45.99 52.27 37.72
CA VAL A 499 45.64 53.70 37.80
C VAL A 499 45.28 54.27 36.42
N PRO A 500 44.19 55.05 36.31
CA PRO A 500 44.02 56.07 35.28
C PRO A 500 43.95 57.48 35.90
N THR A 501 44.71 58.43 35.33
CA THR A 501 44.64 59.86 35.67
C THR A 501 43.51 60.55 34.90
N PRO A 502 42.66 61.37 35.55
CA PRO A 502 41.66 62.17 34.85
C PRO A 502 42.29 63.46 34.30
N VAL A 503 42.39 63.57 32.97
CA VAL A 503 42.69 64.84 32.28
C VAL A 503 41.37 65.51 31.90
N THR A 504 41.11 66.68 32.46
CA THR A 504 39.85 67.43 32.24
C THR A 504 40.01 68.41 31.08
N GLY A 505 39.32 68.18 29.96
CA GLY A 505 39.20 69.11 28.84
C GLY A 505 37.81 69.79 28.79
N PRO A 506 37.70 71.09 28.47
CA PRO A 506 36.42 71.78 28.39
C PRO A 506 35.70 71.51 27.06
N ALA A 507 34.38 71.29 27.12
CA ALA A 507 33.53 71.21 25.93
C ALA A 507 33.09 72.62 25.50
N VAL A 508 33.26 72.95 24.22
CA VAL A 508 32.74 74.19 23.62
C VAL A 508 31.35 73.91 23.05
N VAL A 509 30.35 74.69 23.47
CA VAL A 509 28.97 74.61 22.96
C VAL A 509 28.74 75.72 21.95
N VAL A 510 28.39 75.35 20.72
CA VAL A 510 27.91 76.28 19.68
C VAL A 510 26.54 75.80 19.20
N ALA A 511 25.53 76.65 19.37
CA ALA A 511 24.21 76.45 18.78
C ALA A 511 24.12 77.18 17.42
N PRO A 512 23.13 76.83 16.59
CA PRO A 512 22.55 77.81 15.68
C PRO A 512 21.04 78.03 15.89
N THR A 513 20.67 79.29 15.66
CA THR A 513 19.34 79.91 15.69
C THR A 513 18.34 79.28 14.69
N ALA A 514 17.04 79.47 14.95
CA ALA A 514 15.93 78.95 14.16
C ALA A 514 15.44 79.88 13.01
N GLN A 515 14.25 79.57 12.45
CA GLN A 515 13.50 80.23 11.35
C GLN A 515 13.85 79.72 9.93
N SER A 516 12.93 79.64 8.94
CA SER A 516 11.53 80.13 8.88
C SER A 516 10.62 79.43 7.85
N LEU A 517 9.30 79.56 8.04
CA LEU A 517 8.18 79.61 7.06
C LEU A 517 7.82 78.42 6.12
N GLU A 518 6.74 77.72 6.51
CA GLU A 518 5.41 77.64 5.81
C GLU A 518 5.23 76.98 4.40
N PRO A 519 3.98 76.56 4.01
CA PRO A 519 3.75 75.47 3.06
C PRO A 519 2.78 75.79 1.89
N HIS A 520 2.56 74.83 0.96
CA HIS A 520 1.18 74.56 0.46
C HIS A 520 0.95 73.27 -0.38
N ARG A 521 -0.27 72.71 -0.19
CA ARG A 521 -1.15 71.98 -1.15
C ARG A 521 -0.80 70.59 -1.74
N ARG A 522 -1.74 69.66 -1.51
CA ARG A 522 -2.64 68.94 -2.47
C ARG A 522 -2.03 68.44 -3.80
N ARG A 523 -2.39 67.25 -4.33
CA ARG A 523 -3.77 66.77 -4.57
C ARG A 523 -3.80 65.30 -5.08
N VAL A 524 -4.87 64.54 -4.75
CA VAL A 524 -5.51 63.38 -5.47
C VAL A 524 -4.63 62.44 -6.34
N GLY A 525 -4.72 61.11 -6.27
CA GLY A 525 -5.69 60.22 -5.59
C GLY A 525 -6.15 59.06 -6.52
N SER A 526 -7.15 58.28 -6.08
CA SER A 526 -7.63 56.97 -6.64
C SER A 526 -6.90 55.75 -6.04
N GLY A 527 -7.52 54.58 -5.87
CA GLY A 527 -8.91 54.17 -6.14
C GLY A 527 -8.98 52.66 -6.42
N LEU A 528 -10.19 52.05 -6.33
CA LEU A 528 -10.46 50.59 -6.37
C LEU A 528 -10.00 49.86 -5.07
N LYS A 529 -10.80 49.17 -4.22
CA LYS A 529 -12.14 48.51 -4.22
C LYS A 529 -12.26 47.14 -4.93
N LEU A 530 -12.72 46.15 -4.15
CA LEU A 530 -13.30 44.84 -4.51
C LEU A 530 -12.32 43.85 -5.21
N SER A 531 -12.47 42.52 -5.18
CA SER A 531 -13.45 41.57 -4.60
C SER A 531 -12.72 40.21 -4.37
N LYS A 532 -12.96 39.41 -3.30
CA LYS A 532 -14.10 38.51 -2.97
C LYS A 532 -13.97 37.10 -3.62
N GLU A 533 -14.23 36.05 -2.81
CA GLU A 533 -14.47 34.62 -3.18
C GLU A 533 -13.29 33.83 -3.78
N VAL A 534 -13.24 32.48 -3.79
CA VAL A 534 -13.64 31.36 -2.88
C VAL A 534 -13.32 30.01 -3.59
N ALA A 535 -13.40 28.88 -2.86
CA ALA A 535 -13.70 27.53 -3.36
C ALA A 535 -12.58 26.55 -3.84
N ILE A 536 -12.63 25.38 -3.18
CA ILE A 536 -12.58 24.00 -3.73
C ILE A 536 -11.20 23.30 -3.93
N ASN A 537 -10.99 22.35 -3.02
CA ASN A 537 -10.45 20.98 -3.16
C ASN A 537 -10.03 20.51 -4.57
N ALA A 538 -8.86 19.86 -4.62
CA ALA A 538 -8.82 18.41 -4.88
C ALA A 538 -7.46 17.82 -4.45
N GLY A 539 -7.48 16.88 -3.50
CA GLY A 539 -6.40 15.91 -3.37
C GLY A 539 -6.79 14.63 -4.11
N THR A 540 -5.82 13.96 -4.74
CA THR A 540 -6.01 12.58 -5.20
C THR A 540 -4.75 11.78 -4.93
N THR A 541 -4.91 10.72 -4.14
CA THR A 541 -3.87 9.74 -3.85
C THR A 541 -3.77 8.69 -4.96
N THR A 542 -2.60 8.07 -5.09
CA THR A 542 -2.48 6.70 -5.61
C THR A 542 -1.22 6.05 -5.03
N GLY A 543 -1.40 4.96 -4.28
CA GLY A 543 -0.30 4.16 -3.75
C GLY A 543 0.00 2.93 -4.63
N GLY A 544 1.17 2.33 -4.42
CA GLY A 544 1.57 1.09 -5.10
C GLY A 544 2.60 0.31 -4.28
N CYS A 545 2.15 -0.70 -3.54
CA CYS A 545 3.01 -1.53 -2.70
C CYS A 545 3.80 -2.56 -3.54
N PHE A 546 5.07 -2.83 -3.21
CA PHE A 546 5.66 -4.16 -3.42
C PHE A 546 6.75 -4.52 -2.39
N ASN A 547 6.94 -5.84 -2.24
CA ASN A 547 7.54 -6.53 -1.11
C ASN A 547 9.02 -6.23 -0.77
N LYS A 548 9.25 -5.89 0.50
CA LYS A 548 10.06 -6.69 1.46
C LYS A 548 11.31 -7.39 0.92
N THR A 549 12.48 -6.86 1.26
CA THR A 549 13.69 -7.66 1.54
C THR A 549 14.17 -7.32 2.94
N ILE A 550 14.27 -8.33 3.81
CA ILE A 550 14.85 -8.17 5.16
C ILE A 550 16.36 -8.24 5.00
N ASN A 551 17.08 -7.20 5.42
CA ASN A 551 18.53 -7.24 5.53
C ASN A 551 18.95 -6.59 6.86
N ASN A 552 19.02 -7.41 7.92
CA ASN A 552 19.43 -6.98 9.24
C ASN A 552 20.94 -6.70 9.25
N ASN A 553 21.34 -5.45 9.02
CA ASN A 553 22.65 -4.96 9.43
C ASN A 553 22.59 -3.49 9.86
N SER A 554 21.94 -3.25 11.00
CA SER A 554 21.85 -1.95 11.64
C SER A 554 23.22 -1.54 12.20
N ASN A 555 24.00 -0.83 11.40
CA ASN A 555 25.19 -0.13 11.90
C ASN A 555 24.78 0.85 12.99
N ASN A 556 25.42 0.77 14.16
CA ASN A 556 25.19 1.69 15.28
C ASN A 556 25.75 3.08 14.97
N VAL A 557 24.99 3.88 14.21
CA VAL A 557 25.25 5.31 14.06
C VAL A 557 24.81 5.99 15.36
N LEU A 558 25.78 6.19 16.26
CA LEU A 558 25.59 6.96 17.50
C LEU A 558 25.43 8.44 17.15
N ASN A 559 24.20 8.85 16.83
CA ASN A 559 23.85 10.23 16.55
C ASN A 559 23.78 11.02 17.86
N VAL A 560 24.94 11.45 18.37
CA VAL A 560 25.05 12.36 19.52
C VAL A 560 24.74 13.76 19.00
N ASP A 561 23.61 14.30 19.42
CA ASP A 561 23.11 15.61 18.98
C ASP A 561 23.87 16.74 19.69
N LEU A 562 25.07 17.05 19.17
CA LEU A 562 25.89 18.17 19.61
C LEU A 562 25.28 19.46 19.03
N GLY A 563 24.34 20.03 19.79
CA GLY A 563 23.49 21.15 19.36
C GLY A 563 24.24 22.29 18.66
N GLU A 564 23.64 22.78 17.58
CA GLU A 564 24.25 23.63 16.54
C GLU A 564 24.79 25.00 17.03
N SER A 565 24.53 25.37 18.30
CA SER A 565 24.90 26.65 18.92
C SER A 565 26.41 26.87 19.12
N GLY A 566 27.25 25.85 19.00
CA GLY A 566 28.71 25.97 19.13
C GLY A 566 29.27 26.12 20.55
N ASP A 567 28.44 26.41 21.55
CA ASP A 567 28.77 26.25 22.97
C ASP A 567 28.94 24.76 23.29
N GLY A 568 30.19 24.32 23.36
CA GLY A 568 30.54 22.95 23.74
C GLY A 568 30.20 22.69 25.21
N ALA A 569 29.24 21.80 25.47
CA ALA A 569 28.90 21.37 26.82
C ALA A 569 30.14 20.82 27.55
N TYR A 570 30.41 21.32 28.76
CA TYR A 570 31.50 20.81 29.58
C TYR A 570 31.23 19.37 29.99
N LEU A 571 32.29 18.57 30.09
CA LEU A 571 32.17 17.16 30.47
C LEU A 571 31.47 16.98 31.82
N ASP A 572 31.55 17.94 32.74
CA ASP A 572 30.91 17.84 34.05
C ASP A 572 29.38 17.96 33.98
N ASP A 573 28.84 18.80 33.09
CA ASP A 573 27.40 19.09 32.97
C ASP A 573 26.59 17.96 32.29
N LEU A 574 27.25 17.07 31.57
CA LEU A 574 26.59 15.98 30.82
C LEU A 574 25.96 14.92 31.75
N SER A 575 24.88 14.28 31.29
CA SER A 575 24.29 13.14 32.01
C SER A 575 25.28 11.97 32.07
N TRP A 576 25.12 11.06 33.05
CA TRP A 576 25.96 9.87 33.12
C TRP A 576 25.79 8.95 31.90
N GLU A 577 24.59 8.90 31.32
CA GLU A 577 24.32 8.14 30.09
C GLU A 577 25.05 8.73 28.87
N ASP A 578 25.14 10.06 28.79
CA ASP A 578 25.85 10.74 27.68
C ASP A 578 27.36 10.67 27.85
N LYS A 579 27.85 10.77 29.10
CA LYS A 579 29.24 10.42 29.45
C LYS A 579 29.57 8.99 29.00
N GLU A 580 28.69 8.02 29.26
CA GLU A 580 28.88 6.63 28.83
C GLU A 580 28.83 6.47 27.30
N LYS A 581 27.92 7.15 26.59
CA LYS A 581 27.86 7.18 25.12
C LYS A 581 29.16 7.71 24.51
N ILE A 582 29.68 8.83 25.04
CA ILE A 582 30.94 9.45 24.58
C ILE A 582 32.13 8.52 24.86
N ILE A 583 32.22 7.92 26.05
CA ILE A 583 33.28 6.96 26.39
C ILE A 583 33.25 5.74 25.46
N LYS A 584 32.05 5.19 25.16
CA LYS A 584 31.88 4.09 24.20
C LYS A 584 32.29 4.49 22.78
N ALA A 585 31.93 5.69 22.32
CA ALA A 585 32.34 6.21 21.02
C ALA A 585 33.87 6.41 20.92
N LEU A 586 34.50 6.94 21.97
CA LEU A 586 35.97 7.08 22.05
C LEU A 586 36.67 5.72 21.99
N LEU A 587 36.22 4.75 22.80
CA LEU A 587 36.75 3.39 22.81
C LEU A 587 36.55 2.68 21.46
N PHE A 588 35.43 2.91 20.78
CA PHE A 588 35.20 2.40 19.42
C PHE A 588 36.19 3.02 18.42
N PHE A 589 36.38 4.35 18.45
CA PHE A 589 37.32 5.04 17.56
C PHE A 589 38.78 4.64 17.80
N ILE A 590 39.19 4.50 19.07
CA ILE A 590 40.52 4.01 19.45
C ILE A 590 40.72 2.57 18.95
N ASN A 591 39.76 1.66 19.16
CA ASN A 591 39.87 0.30 18.62
C ASN A 591 39.91 0.30 17.09
N GLN A 592 39.09 1.10 16.41
CA GLN A 592 39.09 1.19 14.97
C GLN A 592 40.44 1.70 14.42
N THR A 593 41.03 2.72 15.04
CA THR A 593 42.33 3.28 14.62
C THR A 593 43.52 2.39 15.00
N CYS A 594 43.48 1.67 16.13
CA CYS A 594 44.54 0.75 16.54
C CYS A 594 44.53 -0.58 15.77
N TYR A 595 43.36 -1.06 15.32
CA TYR A 595 43.24 -2.35 14.61
C TYR A 595 43.09 -2.24 13.09
N GLN A 596 42.82 -1.05 12.51
CA GLN A 596 43.00 -0.85 11.08
C GLN A 596 44.50 -0.84 10.74
N ARG A 597 44.99 -1.97 10.20
CA ARG A 597 46.34 -2.09 9.63
C ARG A 597 46.63 -0.92 8.69
N LEU A 598 47.65 -0.13 9.04
CA LEU A 598 48.24 0.88 8.15
C LEU A 598 48.55 0.25 6.77
N PRO A 599 47.92 0.72 5.67
CA PRO A 599 48.16 0.20 4.32
C PRO A 599 49.47 0.80 3.76
N GLY A 600 50.59 0.50 4.41
CA GLY A 600 51.84 1.26 4.27
C GLY A 600 53.13 0.45 4.45
N ASN A 601 53.09 -0.88 4.32
CA ASN A 601 54.29 -1.73 4.22
C ASN A 601 54.33 -2.43 2.85
N GLN A 602 54.47 -1.65 1.77
CA GLN A 602 55.05 -2.21 0.54
C GLN A 602 56.55 -2.39 0.77
N VAL A 603 57.01 -3.64 0.68
CA VAL A 603 58.44 -3.93 0.62
C VAL A 603 58.96 -3.37 -0.68
N VAL A 604 59.82 -2.35 -0.62
CA VAL A 604 60.58 -1.87 -1.77
C VAL A 604 61.58 -2.98 -2.12
N ALA A 605 61.29 -3.72 -3.19
CA ALA A 605 62.26 -4.63 -3.78
C ALA A 605 63.32 -3.80 -4.51
N SER A 606 64.55 -3.83 -4.00
CA SER A 606 65.68 -3.07 -4.53
C SER A 606 66.31 -3.76 -5.75
N ASP A 607 65.67 -3.64 -6.91
CA ASP A 607 66.30 -3.98 -8.20
C ASP A 607 67.21 -2.83 -8.66
N VAL A 608 68.51 -2.92 -8.36
CA VAL A 608 69.58 -2.06 -8.88
C VAL A 608 70.84 -2.90 -9.10
N GLU A 609 71.50 -2.74 -10.25
CA GLU A 609 72.83 -3.29 -10.59
C GLU A 609 73.98 -2.50 -9.94
#